data_AF-A0AAD6R2D9-F1
#
_entry.id   AF-A0AAD6R2D9-F1
#
_cell.length_a   1.000
_cell.length_b   1.000
_cell.length_c   1.000
_cell.angle_alpha   90.00
_cell.angle_beta   90.00
_cell.angle_gamma   90.00
#
_symmetry.space_group_name_H-M   'P 1'
#
loop_
_entity.id
_entity.type
_entity.pdbx_description
1 polymer ?
#
loop_
_entity_poly.entity_id
_entity_poly.type
_entity_poly.pdbx_seq_one_letter_code
_entity_poly.pdbx_strand_id
1 'polypeptide(L)'
;MDAPFHDIMCHENRTLLFGLFRMDFDKETWVSMTSLDDQAVFVGGNHSASVLACDLPGCEKNSVYFTDDYWERMNEDYLYGGHDMGVYNLKDKSGKHFYQLDALKIQPPPCWFLPNPW
;
A
#
# COMPACT_ATOMS: atom_id res chain seq x y z
N MET A 1 43.47 2.74 -1.95
CA MET A 1 42.75 3.20 -0.73
C MET A 1 41.32 3.34 -1.18
N ASP A 2 40.57 2.26 -1.01
CA ASP A 2 39.25 2.10 -1.60
C ASP A 2 38.23 2.63 -0.59
N ALA A 3 37.43 3.60 -1.02
CA ALA A 3 36.35 4.16 -0.21
C ALA A 3 35.31 3.07 0.08
N PRO A 4 34.66 3.09 1.26
CA PRO A 4 33.86 1.97 1.71
C PRO A 4 32.67 1.80 0.78
N PHE A 5 32.44 0.57 0.33
CA PHE A 5 31.15 0.13 -0.15
C PHE A 5 30.14 0.50 0.93
N HIS A 6 29.40 1.59 0.71
CA HIS A 6 28.26 1.92 1.52
C HIS A 6 27.28 0.79 1.27
N ASP A 7 27.18 -0.12 2.23
CA ASP A 7 26.24 -1.22 2.30
C ASP A 7 24.83 -0.62 2.48
N ILE A 8 24.36 0.11 1.46
CA ILE A 8 23.00 0.62 1.36
C ILE A 8 22.19 -0.50 0.71
N MET A 9 22.22 -1.67 1.33
CA MET A 9 21.19 -2.68 1.12
C MET A 9 19.98 -2.17 1.88
N CYS A 10 19.20 -1.30 1.22
CA CYS A 10 17.89 -0.91 1.70
C CYS A 10 17.07 -2.20 1.78
N HIS A 11 16.72 -2.63 3.00
CA HIS A 11 15.99 -3.88 3.22
C HIS A 11 14.73 -3.91 2.35
N GLU A 12 14.37 -5.10 1.85
CA GLU A 12 13.09 -5.34 1.20
C GLU A 12 11.97 -5.03 2.20
N ASN A 13 11.45 -3.80 2.15
CA ASN A 13 10.27 -3.42 2.90
C ASN A 13 9.09 -4.21 2.35
N ARG A 14 8.34 -4.83 3.25
CA ARG A 14 7.21 -5.67 2.88
C ARG A 14 6.08 -5.50 3.87
N THR A 15 4.93 -5.12 3.35
CA THR A 15 3.69 -5.05 4.11
C THR A 15 3.20 -6.46 4.41
N LEU A 16 3.05 -6.77 5.70
CA LEU A 16 2.64 -8.10 6.17
C LEU A 16 1.15 -8.18 6.53
N LEU A 17 0.59 -7.10 7.07
CA LEU A 17 -0.78 -7.08 7.59
C LEU A 17 -1.36 -5.67 7.62
N PHE A 18 -2.69 -5.61 7.64
CA PHE A 18 -3.44 -4.38 7.88
C PHE A 18 -4.34 -4.55 9.10
N GLY A 19 -4.34 -3.53 9.97
CA GLY A 19 -5.34 -3.37 11.03
C GLY A 19 -6.41 -2.39 10.57
N LEU A 20 -7.69 -2.77 10.71
CA LEU A 20 -8.81 -1.92 10.34
C LEU A 20 -9.47 -1.31 11.58
N PHE A 21 -9.65 0.01 11.55
CA PHE A 21 -10.27 0.78 12.62
C PHE A 21 -11.18 1.85 12.02
N ARG A 22 -12.28 2.14 12.70
CA ARG A 22 -13.18 3.26 12.39
C ARG A 22 -13.28 4.19 13.59
N MET A 23 -13.19 5.49 13.34
CA MET A 23 -13.44 6.50 14.36
C MET A 23 -14.94 6.58 14.67
N ASP A 24 -15.30 6.37 15.93
CA ASP A 24 -16.61 6.70 16.50
C ASP A 24 -16.50 8.15 17.03
N PHE A 25 -17.08 9.10 16.30
CA PHE A 25 -17.01 10.52 16.63
C PHE A 25 -17.84 10.89 17.86
N ASP A 26 -18.92 10.15 18.15
CA ASP A 26 -19.76 10.42 19.32
C ASP A 26 -19.02 10.05 20.61
N LYS A 27 -18.23 8.96 20.55
CA LYS A 27 -17.44 8.49 21.69
C LYS A 27 -15.99 8.97 21.66
N GLU A 28 -15.56 9.61 20.59
CA GLU A 28 -14.16 9.96 20.31
C GLU A 28 -13.19 8.76 20.46
N THR A 29 -13.62 7.58 20.00
CA THR A 29 -12.83 6.33 20.13
C THR A 29 -12.62 5.61 18.81
N TRP A 30 -11.50 4.90 18.69
CA TRP A 30 -11.25 4.01 17.56
C TRP A 30 -11.83 2.62 17.83
N VAL A 31 -12.72 2.16 16.96
CA VAL A 31 -13.35 0.84 17.03
C VAL A 31 -12.67 -0.08 16.02
N SER A 32 -12.11 -1.18 16.50
CA SER A 32 -11.52 -2.20 15.64
C SER A 32 -12.61 -2.86 14.78
N MET A 33 -12.29 -3.06 13.50
CA MET A 33 -13.15 -3.70 12.53
C MET A 33 -12.44 -4.91 11.91
N THR A 34 -13.25 -5.83 11.37
CA THR A 34 -12.76 -7.06 10.74
C THR A 34 -13.04 -7.13 9.24
N SER A 35 -13.81 -6.17 8.70
CA SER A 35 -14.31 -6.18 7.32
C SER A 35 -14.53 -4.76 6.79
N LEU A 36 -14.22 -4.55 5.51
CA LEU A 36 -14.64 -3.42 4.67
C LEU A 36 -15.93 -3.72 3.88
N ASP A 37 -16.49 -4.91 4.08
CA ASP A 37 -17.71 -5.42 3.44
C ASP A 37 -17.60 -5.52 1.92
N ASP A 38 -18.34 -4.70 1.18
CA ASP A 38 -18.34 -4.63 -0.28
C ASP A 38 -17.33 -3.61 -0.84
N GLN A 39 -16.58 -2.94 0.03
CA GLN A 39 -15.61 -1.92 -0.37
C GLN A 39 -14.22 -2.50 -0.61
N ALA A 40 -13.47 -1.79 -1.45
CA ALA A 40 -12.03 -1.88 -1.58
C ALA A 40 -11.42 -0.52 -1.21
N VAL A 41 -10.36 -0.54 -0.41
CA VAL A 41 -9.66 0.68 0.01
C VAL A 41 -8.30 0.73 -0.67
N PHE A 42 -7.97 1.87 -1.25
CA PHE A 42 -6.69 2.18 -1.85
C PHE A 42 -5.91 3.07 -0.89
N VAL A 43 -4.67 2.69 -0.58
CA VAL A 43 -3.74 3.47 0.26
C VAL A 43 -2.43 3.63 -0.49
N GLY A 44 -1.92 4.85 -0.56
CA GLY A 44 -0.67 5.12 -1.24
C GLY A 44 -0.16 6.52 -0.99
N GLY A 45 1.03 6.82 -1.51
CA GLY A 45 1.74 8.08 -1.22
C GLY A 45 1.04 9.35 -1.72
N ASN A 46 0.12 9.23 -2.69
CA ASN A 46 -0.62 10.38 -3.20
C ASN A 46 -1.92 10.64 -2.43
N HIS A 47 -2.85 9.69 -2.45
CA HIS A 47 -4.12 9.78 -1.73
C HIS A 47 -4.62 8.40 -1.36
N SER A 48 -5.50 8.38 -0.37
CA SER A 48 -6.29 7.20 -0.04
C SER A 48 -7.72 7.38 -0.53
N ALA A 49 -8.36 6.29 -0.93
CA ALA A 49 -9.76 6.30 -1.35
C ALA A 49 -10.44 4.99 -0.98
N SER A 50 -11.76 5.05 -0.84
CA SER A 50 -12.62 3.87 -0.73
C SER A 50 -13.58 3.85 -1.91
N VAL A 51 -13.75 2.68 -2.52
CA VAL A 51 -14.69 2.47 -3.62
C VAL A 51 -15.51 1.21 -3.35
N LEU A 52 -16.74 1.16 -3.85
CA LEU A 52 -17.47 -0.09 -3.92
C LEU A 52 -16.78 -1.00 -4.94
N ALA A 53 -16.53 -2.25 -4.58
CA ALA A 53 -15.84 -3.19 -5.47
C ALA A 53 -16.65 -3.46 -6.77
N CYS A 54 -17.97 -3.24 -6.76
CA CYS A 54 -18.80 -3.35 -7.96
C CYS A 54 -18.59 -2.21 -8.95
N ASP A 55 -18.11 -1.04 -8.49
CA ASP A 55 -17.97 0.14 -9.35
C ASP A 55 -16.64 0.12 -10.12
N LEU A 56 -15.67 -0.68 -9.67
CA LEU A 56 -14.36 -0.81 -10.30
C LEU A 56 -14.09 -2.27 -10.69
N PRO A 57 -14.39 -2.68 -11.95
CA PRO A 57 -14.19 -4.04 -12.41
C PRO A 57 -12.77 -4.54 -12.17
N GLY A 58 -12.64 -5.73 -11.59
CA GLY A 58 -11.35 -6.33 -11.21
C GLY A 58 -10.93 -6.04 -9.77
N CYS A 59 -11.65 -5.21 -9.02
CA CYS A 59 -11.45 -5.06 -7.59
C CYS A 59 -12.03 -6.23 -6.79
N GLU A 60 -11.24 -6.74 -5.84
CA GLU A 60 -11.68 -7.66 -4.82
C GLU A 60 -12.31 -6.86 -3.68
N LYS A 61 -13.53 -7.24 -3.26
CA LYS A 61 -14.16 -6.68 -2.06
C LYS A 61 -13.41 -7.10 -0.80
N ASN A 62 -13.58 -6.33 0.27
CA ASN A 62 -12.95 -6.58 1.55
C ASN A 62 -11.41 -6.63 1.46
N SER A 63 -10.85 -5.78 0.61
CA SER A 63 -9.42 -5.75 0.30
C SER A 63 -8.82 -4.36 0.41
N VAL A 64 -7.54 -4.32 0.79
CA VAL A 64 -6.71 -3.11 0.82
C VAL A 64 -5.71 -3.20 -0.33
N TYR A 65 -5.76 -2.25 -1.24
CA TYR A 65 -4.80 -2.05 -2.32
C TYR A 65 -3.77 -1.04 -1.84
N PHE A 66 -2.50 -1.42 -1.81
CA PHE A 66 -1.43 -0.59 -1.26
C PHE A 66 -0.27 -0.41 -2.23
N THR A 67 0.38 0.74 -2.13
CA THR A 67 1.68 1.05 -2.74
C THR A 67 2.70 1.33 -1.64
N ASP A 68 3.98 1.26 -2.00
CA ASP A 68 5.11 1.38 -1.08
C ASP A 68 4.94 2.58 -0.12
N ASP A 69 4.99 2.29 1.18
CA ASP A 69 4.70 3.22 2.27
C ASP A 69 5.96 3.97 2.76
N TYR A 70 7.13 3.66 2.21
CA TYR A 70 8.41 4.20 2.64
C TYR A 70 8.73 5.57 2.02
N TRP A 71 7.74 6.47 1.99
CA TRP A 71 7.80 7.74 1.26
C TRP A 71 8.81 8.74 1.82
N GLU A 72 8.99 8.76 3.15
CA GLU A 72 9.90 9.69 3.84
C GLU A 72 11.35 9.60 3.33
N ARG A 73 11.70 8.44 2.78
CA ARG A 73 13.03 8.07 2.32
C ARG A 73 13.16 7.99 0.80
N MET A 74 12.09 8.28 0.04
CA MET A 74 12.11 8.14 -1.43
C MET A 74 13.04 9.12 -2.14
N ASN A 75 13.35 10.26 -1.52
CA ASN A 75 14.29 11.26 -2.04
C ASN A 75 15.74 11.01 -1.62
N GLU A 76 15.99 10.02 -0.78
CA GLU A 76 17.35 9.62 -0.44
C GLU A 76 17.93 8.78 -1.60
N ASP A 77 19.25 8.83 -1.77
CA ASP A 77 19.99 8.11 -2.81
C ASP A 77 20.09 6.60 -2.53
N TYR A 78 18.94 5.96 -2.28
CA TYR A 78 18.82 4.52 -2.21
C TYR A 78 18.88 3.91 -3.60
N LEU A 79 19.62 2.80 -3.70
CA LEU A 79 19.70 1.95 -4.89
C LEU A 79 18.46 1.05 -5.04
N TYR A 80 17.66 0.87 -3.97
CA TYR A 80 16.49 0.00 -3.95
C TYR A 80 15.22 0.67 -3.39
N GLY A 81 14.04 0.36 -3.94
CA GLY A 81 12.75 0.76 -3.37
C GLY A 81 11.60 0.94 -4.37
N GLY A 82 10.37 1.03 -3.84
CA GLY A 82 9.12 1.19 -4.59
C GLY A 82 8.40 -0.13 -4.86
N HIS A 83 8.87 -1.26 -4.31
CA HIS A 83 8.39 -2.61 -4.63
C HIS A 83 7.28 -3.11 -3.73
N ASP A 84 7.05 -2.47 -2.58
CA ASP A 84 6.04 -2.91 -1.63
C ASP A 84 4.63 -2.49 -2.07
N MET A 85 4.13 -3.16 -3.10
CA MET A 85 2.80 -2.89 -3.65
C MET A 85 2.01 -4.18 -3.83
N GLY A 86 0.73 -4.12 -3.52
CA GLY A 86 -0.10 -5.30 -3.58
C GLY A 86 -1.53 -5.09 -3.15
N VAL A 87 -2.21 -6.22 -2.99
CA VAL A 87 -3.56 -6.31 -2.45
C VAL A 87 -3.53 -7.22 -1.23
N TYR A 88 -4.15 -6.78 -0.14
CA TYR A 88 -4.34 -7.55 1.07
C TYR A 88 -5.83 -7.81 1.29
N ASN A 89 -6.23 -9.07 1.27
CA ASN A 89 -7.61 -9.46 1.53
C ASN A 89 -7.82 -9.65 3.04
N LEU A 90 -8.74 -8.89 3.64
CA LEU A 90 -8.99 -8.91 5.08
C LEU A 90 -9.70 -10.19 5.55
N LYS A 91 -10.48 -10.83 4.67
CA LYS A 91 -11.20 -12.08 4.99
C LYS A 91 -10.21 -13.23 5.17
N ASP A 92 -9.33 -13.40 4.19
CA ASP A 92 -8.38 -14.51 4.14
C ASP A 92 -7.04 -14.19 4.80
N LYS A 93 -6.86 -12.92 5.23
CA LYS A 93 -5.63 -12.38 5.84
C LYS A 93 -4.40 -12.71 4.99
N SER A 94 -4.53 -12.50 3.69
CA SER A 94 -3.48 -12.84 2.72
C SER A 94 -3.18 -11.66 1.81
N GLY A 95 -1.89 -11.46 1.55
CA GLY A 95 -1.38 -10.43 0.65
C GLY A 95 -0.85 -11.03 -0.64
N LYS A 96 -1.14 -10.39 -1.78
CA LYS A 96 -0.57 -10.68 -3.10
C LYS A 96 0.14 -9.44 -3.60
N HIS A 97 1.37 -9.58 -4.07
CA HIS A 97 2.13 -8.46 -4.65
C HIS A 97 1.81 -8.39 -6.15
N PHE A 98 1.70 -7.19 -6.71
CA PHE A 98 1.27 -7.05 -8.11
C PHE A 98 2.36 -7.47 -9.10
N TYR A 99 3.61 -7.12 -8.82
CA TYR A 99 4.73 -7.40 -9.73
C TYR A 99 6.00 -7.69 -8.94
N GLN A 100 6.78 -8.65 -9.42
CA GLN A 100 8.21 -8.73 -9.14
C GLN A 100 8.90 -8.03 -10.31
N LEU A 101 9.24 -6.75 -10.11
CA LEU A 101 10.00 -5.99 -11.10
C LEU A 101 11.49 -6.22 -10.84
N ASP A 102 12.24 -6.61 -11.87
CA ASP A 102 13.70 -6.79 -11.80
C ASP A 102 14.46 -5.46 -11.68
N ALA A 103 13.75 -4.33 -11.77
CA ALA A 103 14.32 -3.02 -11.55
C ALA A 103 14.72 -2.86 -10.09
N LEU A 104 15.93 -2.38 -9.83
CA LEU A 104 16.38 -2.12 -8.45
C LEU A 104 15.55 -1.02 -7.79
N LYS A 105 15.13 0.03 -8.52
CA LYS A 105 14.32 1.13 -8.00
C LYS A 105 13.17 1.46 -8.95
N ILE A 106 11.97 1.67 -8.42
CA ILE A 106 10.79 2.08 -9.20
C ILE A 106 10.65 3.61 -9.12
N GLN A 107 10.75 4.26 -10.28
CA GLN A 107 10.76 5.72 -10.45
C GLN A 107 9.83 6.13 -11.61
N PRO A 108 8.87 7.05 -11.42
CA PRO A 108 8.51 7.67 -10.15
C PRO A 108 7.90 6.65 -9.17
N PRO A 109 7.76 6.99 -7.88
CA PRO A 109 7.10 6.12 -6.93
C PRO A 109 5.69 5.72 -7.38
N PRO A 110 5.25 4.48 -7.08
CA PRO A 110 3.92 4.01 -7.44
C PRO A 110 2.82 4.89 -6.80
N CYS A 111 1.78 5.19 -7.56
CA CYS A 111 0.64 5.97 -7.07
C CYS A 111 -0.66 5.49 -7.70
N TRP A 112 -1.78 5.77 -7.03
CA TRP A 112 -3.10 5.37 -7.49
C TRP A 112 -3.70 6.39 -8.44
N PHE A 113 -4.18 5.92 -9.60
CA PHE A 113 -5.05 6.68 -10.49
C PHE A 113 -6.44 6.06 -10.43
N LEU A 114 -7.36 6.75 -9.77
CA LEU A 114 -8.74 6.31 -9.68
C LEU A 114 -9.57 7.11 -10.69
N PRO A 115 -10.51 6.45 -11.40
CA PRO A 115 -11.45 7.17 -12.24
C PRO A 115 -12.20 8.17 -11.37
N ASN A 116 -12.45 9.37 -11.90
CA ASN A 116 -13.13 10.41 -11.16
C ASN A 116 -14.51 9.87 -10.74
N PRO A 117 -14.85 9.82 -9.44
CA PRO A 117 -16.16 9.37 -8.99
C PRO A 117 -17.26 10.43 -9.21
N TRP A 118 -16.94 11.53 -9.91
CA TRP A 118 -17.80 12.68 -10.20
C TRP A 118 -17.86 12.97 -11.71
#